data_AF-A0A7Y7DFB8-F1
#
_entry.id   AF-A0A7Y7DFB8-F1
#
_cell.length_a   1.000
_cell.length_b   1.000
_cell.length_c   1.000
_cell.angle_alpha   90.00
_cell.angle_beta   90.00
_cell.angle_gamma   90.00
#
_symmetry.space_group_name_H-M   'P 1'
#
loop_
_entity.id
_entity.type
_entity.pdbx_description
1 polymer ?
#
loop_
_entity_poly.entity_id
_entity_poly.type
_entity_poly.pdbx_seq_one_letter_code
_entity_poly.pdbx_strand_id
1 'polypeptide(L)'
;MKKSLYNLYSGIAFTEAGQDKLYKIWHKDLAIQNLNLSPDNFTSLAMNLALFGNPKSEEILNQERSRITNSDRLARFDFLRTALSNQAEDRDALFLSFKDAQNREKESWVLTACGFIHHPLRQKESIKHIPLALDLMEEIQRTGDIFFPKSWASNTIGQYNSSEAAQMVQDFLNSRPDFNPVLKNKILQATDNLSRAQKILE
;
A
#
# COMPACT_ATOMS: atom_id res chain seq x y z
N MET A 1 21.07 -13.82 2.92
CA MET A 1 20.04 -14.85 2.67
C MET A 1 18.90 -14.84 3.71
N LYS A 2 19.13 -15.03 5.02
CA LYS A 2 18.05 -15.10 6.04
C LYS A 2 17.15 -13.85 6.11
N LYS A 3 17.72 -12.64 6.02
CA LYS A 3 16.94 -11.39 6.03
C LYS A 3 16.00 -11.27 4.81
N SER A 4 16.46 -11.67 3.63
CA SER A 4 15.64 -11.69 2.41
C SER A 4 14.46 -12.66 2.53
N LEU A 5 14.71 -13.86 3.09
CA LEU A 5 13.65 -14.84 3.35
C LEU A 5 12.63 -14.33 4.38
N TYR A 6 13.09 -13.69 5.45
CA TYR A 6 12.21 -13.05 6.44
C TYR A 6 11.36 -11.94 5.79
N ASN A 7 11.95 -11.07 4.98
CA ASN A 7 11.22 -10.01 4.30
C ASN A 7 10.14 -10.57 3.37
N LEU A 8 10.45 -11.61 2.59
CA LEU A 8 9.46 -12.28 1.77
C LEU A 8 8.35 -12.90 2.62
N TYR A 9 8.72 -13.69 3.62
CA TYR A 9 7.76 -14.38 4.49
C TYR A 9 6.83 -13.41 5.21
N SER A 10 7.37 -12.34 5.81
CA SER A 10 6.58 -11.30 6.50
C SER A 10 5.64 -10.53 5.58
N GLY A 11 5.90 -10.51 4.27
CA GLY A 11 5.02 -9.88 3.28
C GLY A 11 3.90 -10.79 2.76
N ILE A 12 3.99 -12.12 2.93
CA ILE A 12 3.02 -13.07 2.33
C ILE A 12 2.35 -14.02 3.33
N ALA A 13 2.80 -14.04 4.59
CA ALA A 13 2.28 -14.97 5.60
C ALA A 13 0.96 -14.48 6.24
N PHE A 14 -0.04 -14.20 5.40
CA PHE A 14 -1.35 -13.68 5.83
C PHE A 14 -2.34 -14.76 6.29
N THR A 15 -2.02 -16.05 6.16
CA THR A 15 -2.84 -17.15 6.71
C THR A 15 -2.78 -17.17 8.24
N GLU A 16 -3.73 -17.81 8.91
CA GLU A 16 -3.78 -17.88 10.38
C GLU A 16 -2.46 -18.38 10.99
N ALA A 17 -1.93 -19.51 10.50
CA ALA A 17 -0.66 -20.07 10.96
C ALA A 17 0.54 -19.15 10.65
N GLY A 18 0.48 -18.43 9.53
CA GLY A 18 1.48 -17.43 9.16
C GLY A 18 1.49 -16.24 10.11
N GLN A 19 0.31 -15.67 10.36
CA GLN A 19 0.12 -14.55 11.26
C GLN A 19 0.50 -14.89 12.70
N ASP A 20 0.16 -16.09 13.20
CA ASP A 20 0.57 -16.54 14.53
C ASP A 20 2.10 -16.57 14.67
N LYS A 21 2.81 -17.10 13.65
CA LYS A 21 4.28 -17.11 13.65
C LYS A 21 4.86 -15.69 13.60
N LEU A 22 4.30 -14.82 12.75
CA LEU A 22 4.71 -13.42 12.65
C LEU A 22 4.46 -12.67 13.96
N TYR A 23 3.32 -12.91 14.61
CA TYR A 23 2.99 -12.34 15.91
C TYR A 23 3.99 -12.77 16.98
N LYS A 24 4.32 -14.07 17.07
CA LYS A 24 5.34 -14.58 18.01
C LYS A 24 6.72 -13.96 17.76
N ILE A 25 7.09 -13.71 16.51
CA ILE A 25 8.33 -12.98 16.18
C ILE A 25 8.25 -11.53 16.67
N TRP A 26 7.15 -10.83 16.37
CA TRP A 26 6.95 -9.43 16.78
C TRP A 26 6.90 -9.25 18.30
N HIS A 27 6.24 -10.18 19.00
CA HIS A 27 6.14 -10.23 20.45
C HIS A 27 7.45 -10.69 21.13
N LYS A 28 8.41 -11.19 20.34
CA LYS A 28 9.73 -11.71 20.76
C LYS A 28 9.67 -13.05 21.51
N ASP A 29 8.56 -13.78 21.42
CA ASP A 29 8.44 -15.15 21.93
C ASP A 29 9.19 -16.15 21.04
N LEU A 30 9.36 -15.81 19.76
CA LEU A 30 10.08 -16.61 18.78
C LEU A 30 11.26 -15.84 18.20
N ALA A 31 12.47 -16.19 18.65
CA ALA A 31 13.71 -15.71 18.07
C ALA A 31 14.21 -16.68 16.98
N ILE A 32 14.52 -16.13 15.80
CA ILE A 32 15.14 -16.92 14.72
C ILE A 32 16.66 -16.77 14.84
N GLN A 33 17.36 -17.88 15.10
CA GLN A 33 18.81 -17.88 15.23
C GLN A 33 19.49 -17.22 14.01
N ASN A 34 20.43 -16.30 14.26
CA ASN A 34 21.16 -15.54 13.25
C ASN A 34 20.28 -14.64 12.35
N LEU A 35 19.10 -14.23 12.83
CA LEU A 35 18.29 -13.17 12.23
C LEU A 35 18.19 -11.98 13.18
N ASN A 36 18.85 -10.88 12.82
CA ASN A 36 18.81 -9.63 13.58
C ASN A 36 17.79 -8.68 12.94
N LEU A 37 16.71 -8.37 13.67
CA LEU A 37 15.68 -7.43 13.26
C LEU A 37 15.94 -6.07 13.89
N SER A 38 15.96 -5.01 13.08
CA SER A 38 16.04 -3.62 13.56
C SER A 38 14.68 -3.17 14.12
N PRO A 39 14.62 -2.05 14.88
CA PRO A 39 13.34 -1.44 15.25
C PRO A 39 12.41 -1.24 14.05
N ASP A 40 12.93 -0.77 12.91
CA ASP A 40 12.12 -0.60 11.69
C ASP A 40 11.57 -1.93 11.16
N ASN A 41 12.28 -3.05 11.35
CA ASN A 41 11.76 -4.36 10.98
C ASN A 41 10.60 -4.80 11.88
N PHE A 42 10.63 -4.47 13.17
CA PHE A 42 9.50 -4.71 14.07
C PHE A 42 8.32 -3.80 13.73
N THR A 43 8.59 -2.54 13.38
CA THR A 43 7.55 -1.59 12.97
C THR A 43 6.84 -2.03 11.69
N SER A 44 7.60 -2.44 10.66
CA SER A 44 7.00 -3.02 9.44
C SER A 44 6.21 -4.30 9.73
N LEU A 45 6.70 -5.14 10.65
CA LEU A 45 6.01 -6.39 11.02
C LEU A 45 4.67 -6.11 11.72
N ALA A 46 4.63 -5.12 12.62
CA ALA A 46 3.40 -4.67 13.27
C ALA A 46 2.36 -4.18 12.24
N MET A 47 2.81 -3.39 11.26
CA MET A 47 1.95 -2.90 10.17
C MET A 47 1.43 -4.04 9.29
N ASN A 48 2.26 -5.03 8.95
CA ASN A 48 1.84 -6.19 8.18
C ASN A 48 0.81 -7.04 8.94
N LEU A 49 1.01 -7.25 10.25
CA LEU A 49 0.02 -7.94 11.09
C LEU A 49 -1.33 -7.22 11.08
N ALA A 50 -1.32 -5.87 11.16
CA ALA A 50 -2.53 -5.07 11.04
C ALA A 50 -3.18 -5.19 9.65
N LEU A 51 -2.38 -5.10 8.58
CA LEU A 51 -2.84 -5.26 7.20
C LEU A 51 -3.49 -6.62 6.94
N PHE A 52 -2.95 -7.68 7.54
CA PHE A 52 -3.47 -9.05 7.41
C PHE A 52 -4.73 -9.29 8.26
N GLY A 53 -5.21 -8.28 8.98
CA GLY A 53 -6.43 -8.37 9.78
C GLY A 53 -6.27 -9.16 11.06
N ASN A 54 -5.09 -9.11 11.69
CA ASN A 54 -4.88 -9.80 12.96
C ASN A 54 -5.90 -9.33 14.02
N PRO A 55 -6.53 -10.23 14.81
CA PRO A 55 -7.52 -9.82 15.81
C PRO A 55 -6.99 -8.82 16.86
N LYS A 56 -5.68 -8.81 17.10
CA LYS A 56 -5.00 -7.88 18.02
C LYS A 56 -4.40 -6.64 17.35
N SER A 57 -4.83 -6.30 16.13
CA SER A 57 -4.22 -5.22 15.33
C SER A 57 -4.05 -3.90 16.10
N GLU A 58 -5.09 -3.45 16.80
CA GLU A 58 -5.01 -2.20 17.58
C GLU A 58 -4.01 -2.28 18.75
N GLU A 59 -3.99 -3.40 19.46
CA GLU A 59 -3.01 -3.65 20.53
C GLU A 59 -1.58 -3.65 19.98
N ILE A 60 -1.37 -4.36 18.86
CA ILE A 60 -0.08 -4.46 18.17
C ILE A 60 0.41 -3.07 17.75
N LEU A 61 -0.44 -2.28 17.10
CA LEU A 61 -0.10 -0.95 16.63
C LEU A 61 0.16 0.02 17.79
N ASN A 62 -0.64 -0.04 18.87
CA ASN A 62 -0.42 0.78 20.07
C ASN A 62 0.91 0.46 20.76
N GLN A 63 1.20 -0.83 20.94
CA GLN A 63 2.44 -1.25 21.58
C GLN A 63 3.65 -0.88 20.70
N GLU A 64 3.58 -1.10 19.39
CA GLU A 64 4.67 -0.73 18.49
C GLU A 64 4.88 0.78 18.46
N ARG A 65 3.82 1.58 18.41
CA ARG A 65 3.91 3.05 18.50
C ARG A 65 4.69 3.50 19.74
N SER A 66 4.47 2.88 20.90
CA SER A 66 5.21 3.21 22.14
C SER A 66 6.69 2.83 22.11
N ARG A 67 7.10 1.94 21.21
CA ARG A 67 8.51 1.55 21.04
C ARG A 67 9.28 2.51 20.12
N ILE A 68 8.59 3.33 19.33
CA ILE A 68 9.19 4.26 18.38
C ILE A 68 9.58 5.55 19.11
N THR A 69 10.89 5.77 19.28
CA THR A 69 11.42 6.94 19.99
C THR A 69 11.80 8.10 19.07
N ASN A 70 12.09 7.83 17.80
CA ASN A 70 12.43 8.86 16.83
C ASN A 70 11.17 9.58 16.34
N SER A 71 11.15 10.91 16.43
CA SER A 71 10.00 11.76 16.11
C SER A 71 9.50 11.59 14.67
N ASP A 72 10.40 11.55 13.69
CA ASP A 72 10.03 11.46 12.28
C ASP A 72 9.43 10.10 11.94
N ARG A 73 9.99 9.03 12.54
CA ARG A 73 9.44 7.68 12.41
C ARG A 73 8.09 7.55 13.09
N LEU A 74 7.89 8.20 14.24
CA LEU A 74 6.62 8.22 14.94
C LEU A 74 5.56 8.95 14.12
N ALA A 75 5.89 10.12 13.55
CA ALA A 75 5.00 10.86 12.66
C ALA A 75 4.62 10.05 11.41
N ARG A 76 5.60 9.36 10.80
CA ARG A 76 5.31 8.44 9.68
C ARG A 76 4.41 7.29 10.11
N PHE A 77 4.66 6.70 11.28
CA PHE A 77 3.84 5.62 11.82
C PHE A 77 2.39 6.07 12.00
N ASP A 78 2.19 7.23 12.62
CA ASP A 78 0.87 7.79 12.88
C ASP A 78 0.11 8.12 11.59
N PHE A 79 0.80 8.67 10.59
CA PHE A 79 0.24 8.88 9.26
C PHE A 79 -0.22 7.57 8.62
N LEU A 80 0.61 6.51 8.67
CA LEU A 80 0.32 5.22 8.04
C LEU A 80 -0.73 4.41 8.79
N ARG A 81 -0.93 4.67 10.08
CA ARG A 81 -1.88 3.94 10.92
C ARG A 81 -3.30 4.02 10.36
N THR A 82 -3.73 5.17 9.86
CA THR A 82 -5.08 5.34 9.27
C THR A 82 -5.27 4.43 8.04
N ALA A 83 -4.24 4.26 7.21
CA ALA A 83 -4.26 3.34 6.07
C ALA A 83 -4.36 1.86 6.49
N LEU A 84 -4.10 1.54 7.76
CA LEU A 84 -4.16 0.20 8.32
C LEU A 84 -5.46 -0.07 9.10
N SER A 85 -6.33 0.93 9.29
CA SER A 85 -7.58 0.78 10.04
C SER A 85 -8.41 -0.42 9.56
N ASN A 86 -9.04 -1.10 10.52
CA ASN A 86 -10.00 -2.17 10.25
C ASN A 86 -11.32 -1.63 9.65
N GLN A 87 -11.60 -0.33 9.81
CA GLN A 87 -12.76 0.32 9.20
C GLN A 87 -12.41 0.79 7.79
N ALA A 88 -13.26 0.46 6.81
CA ALA A 88 -13.01 0.84 5.42
C ALA A 88 -13.14 2.36 5.23
N GLU A 89 -14.05 2.98 5.98
CA GLU A 89 -14.38 4.40 5.92
C GLU A 89 -13.18 5.28 6.31
N ASP A 90 -12.37 4.87 7.29
CA ASP A 90 -11.15 5.58 7.68
C ASP A 90 -10.12 5.58 6.55
N ARG A 91 -9.99 4.43 5.88
CA ARG A 91 -9.05 4.26 4.75
C ARG A 91 -9.52 5.05 3.53
N ASP A 92 -10.82 5.05 3.29
CA ASP A 92 -11.45 5.85 2.24
C ASP A 92 -11.25 7.35 2.49
N ALA A 93 -11.48 7.80 3.72
CA ALA A 93 -11.29 9.21 4.10
C ALA A 93 -9.83 9.65 3.89
N LEU A 94 -8.85 8.81 4.27
CA LEU A 94 -7.45 9.08 4.00
C LEU A 94 -7.16 9.14 2.49
N PHE A 95 -7.67 8.20 1.69
CA PHE A 95 -7.42 8.23 0.25
C PHE A 95 -8.03 9.46 -0.41
N LEU A 96 -9.25 9.84 -0.02
CA LEU A 96 -9.94 11.03 -0.51
C LEU A 96 -9.21 12.32 -0.13
N SER A 97 -8.53 12.35 1.02
CA SER A 97 -7.78 13.53 1.45
C SER A 97 -6.59 13.84 0.54
N PHE A 98 -6.08 12.86 -0.23
CA PHE A 98 -5.01 13.07 -1.22
C PHE A 98 -5.43 13.90 -2.45
N LYS A 99 -6.71 14.27 -2.57
CA LYS A 99 -7.15 15.34 -3.50
C LYS A 99 -6.52 16.69 -3.18
N ASP A 100 -6.17 16.93 -1.91
CA ASP A 100 -5.40 18.09 -1.51
C ASP A 100 -3.90 17.78 -1.62
N ALA A 101 -3.19 18.58 -2.42
CA ALA A 101 -1.74 18.45 -2.60
C ALA A 101 -0.96 18.56 -1.29
N GLN A 102 -1.45 19.30 -0.28
CA GLN A 102 -0.78 19.39 1.03
C GLN A 102 -0.71 18.03 1.73
N ASN A 103 -1.74 17.21 1.56
CA ASN A 103 -1.76 15.84 2.09
C ASN A 103 -0.83 14.89 1.31
N ARG A 104 -0.24 15.36 0.21
CA ARG A 104 0.71 14.60 -0.62
C ARG A 104 2.16 15.06 -0.48
N GLU A 105 2.48 16.02 0.39
CA GLU A 105 3.84 16.56 0.56
C GLU A 105 4.88 15.49 0.94
N LYS A 106 4.51 14.53 1.78
CA LYS A 106 5.38 13.40 2.16
C LYS A 106 5.14 12.22 1.23
N GLU A 107 5.59 12.33 -0.03
CA GLU A 107 5.29 11.35 -1.10
C GLU A 107 5.58 9.90 -0.70
N SER A 108 6.72 9.63 -0.05
CA SER A 108 7.05 8.26 0.40
C SER A 108 6.04 7.68 1.41
N TRP A 109 5.40 8.53 2.20
CA TRP A 109 4.37 8.11 3.16
C TRP A 109 3.06 7.84 2.43
N VAL A 110 2.67 8.74 1.53
CA VAL A 110 1.50 8.60 0.66
C VAL A 110 1.56 7.31 -0.14
N LEU A 111 2.70 7.03 -0.78
CA LEU A 111 2.91 5.80 -1.55
C LEU A 111 2.79 4.54 -0.69
N THR A 112 3.33 4.57 0.53
CA THR A 112 3.19 3.45 1.46
C THR A 112 1.72 3.28 1.89
N ALA A 113 1.00 4.37 2.17
CA ALA A 113 -0.42 4.35 2.50
C ALA A 113 -1.26 3.78 1.34
N CYS A 114 -1.01 4.22 0.10
CA CYS A 114 -1.66 3.67 -1.08
C CYS A 114 -1.41 2.16 -1.20
N GLY A 115 -0.19 1.70 -0.96
CA GLY A 115 0.13 0.26 -0.93
C GLY A 115 -0.70 -0.53 0.09
N PHE A 116 -0.99 0.04 1.27
CA PHE A 116 -1.87 -0.59 2.27
C PHE A 116 -3.36 -0.51 1.91
N ILE A 117 -3.80 0.58 1.32
CA ILE A 117 -5.20 0.79 0.92
C ILE A 117 -5.56 -0.12 -0.27
N HIS A 118 -4.71 -0.17 -1.28
CA HIS A 118 -4.91 -0.93 -2.52
C HIS A 118 -4.30 -2.34 -2.48
N HIS A 119 -3.85 -2.79 -1.32
CA HIS A 119 -3.27 -4.12 -1.12
C HIS A 119 -4.19 -5.22 -1.67
N PRO A 120 -3.67 -6.33 -2.26
CA PRO A 120 -4.49 -7.43 -2.80
C PRO A 120 -5.58 -7.94 -1.87
N LEU A 121 -5.33 -7.97 -0.55
CA LEU A 121 -6.32 -8.40 0.45
C LEU A 121 -7.50 -7.43 0.64
N ARG A 122 -7.40 -6.19 0.13
CA ARG A 122 -8.38 -5.10 0.30
C ARG A 122 -8.97 -4.60 -1.03
N GLN A 123 -8.59 -5.19 -2.16
CA GLN A 123 -8.98 -4.69 -3.49
C GLN A 123 -10.49 -4.60 -3.70
N LYS A 124 -11.25 -5.56 -3.18
CA LYS A 124 -12.71 -5.58 -3.30
C LYS A 124 -13.35 -4.30 -2.74
N GLU A 125 -12.82 -3.78 -1.63
CA GLU A 125 -13.34 -2.57 -0.98
C GLU A 125 -12.75 -1.30 -1.61
N SER A 126 -11.47 -1.34 -2.01
CA SER A 126 -10.73 -0.18 -2.50
C SER A 126 -10.85 0.06 -4.01
N ILE A 127 -11.43 -0.86 -4.79
CA ILE A 127 -11.53 -0.72 -6.26
C ILE A 127 -12.26 0.57 -6.69
N LYS A 128 -13.22 1.04 -5.90
CA LYS A 128 -13.93 2.30 -6.07
C LYS A 128 -13.03 3.55 -6.14
N HIS A 129 -11.77 3.44 -5.68
CA HIS A 129 -10.79 4.52 -5.70
C HIS A 129 -10.03 4.65 -7.02
N ILE A 130 -10.08 3.65 -7.90
CA ILE A 130 -9.36 3.66 -9.19
C ILE A 130 -9.66 4.92 -10.03
N PRO A 131 -10.93 5.35 -10.22
CA PRO A 131 -11.23 6.55 -10.99
C PRO A 131 -10.52 7.79 -10.45
N LEU A 132 -10.56 7.99 -9.12
CA LEU A 132 -9.88 9.10 -8.47
C LEU A 132 -8.35 9.00 -8.62
N ALA A 133 -7.78 7.81 -8.48
CA ALA A 133 -6.35 7.60 -8.64
C ALA A 133 -5.86 8.01 -10.04
N LEU A 134 -6.67 7.72 -11.07
CA LEU A 134 -6.41 8.11 -12.46
C LEU A 134 -6.57 9.63 -12.67
N ASP A 135 -7.63 10.22 -12.11
CA ASP A 135 -7.91 11.65 -12.23
C ASP A 135 -6.81 12.54 -11.62
N LEU A 136 -6.18 12.11 -10.52
CA LEU A 136 -5.13 12.87 -9.85
C LEU A 136 -3.78 12.85 -10.59
N MET A 137 -3.60 12.02 -11.63
CA MET A 137 -2.31 11.83 -12.30
C MET A 137 -1.67 13.13 -12.83
N GLU A 138 -2.47 14.03 -13.40
CA GLU A 138 -1.97 15.30 -13.93
C GLU A 138 -1.56 16.27 -12.82
N GLU A 139 -2.36 16.35 -11.76
CA GLU A 139 -2.07 17.21 -10.62
C GLU A 139 -0.81 16.72 -9.89
N ILE A 140 -0.70 15.40 -9.67
CA ILE A 140 0.48 14.74 -9.09
C ILE A 140 1.74 15.06 -9.89
N GLN A 141 1.66 15.10 -11.23
CA GLN A 141 2.79 15.48 -12.06
C GLN A 141 3.23 16.93 -11.85
N ARG A 142 2.28 17.84 -11.61
CA ARG A 142 2.58 19.27 -11.44
C ARG A 142 3.11 19.59 -10.04
N THR A 143 2.64 18.88 -9.02
CA THR A 143 2.96 19.19 -7.61
C THR A 143 4.06 18.32 -7.03
N GLY A 144 4.41 17.22 -7.70
CA GLY A 144 5.29 16.19 -7.18
C GLY A 144 6.63 16.09 -7.88
N ASP A 145 7.47 15.19 -7.38
CA ASP A 145 8.70 14.82 -8.07
C ASP A 145 8.42 14.10 -9.40
N ILE A 146 9.43 14.06 -10.28
CA ILE A 146 9.29 13.48 -11.63
C ILE A 146 8.97 11.97 -11.61
N PHE A 147 9.27 11.27 -10.53
CA PHE A 147 9.00 9.85 -10.31
C PHE A 147 7.63 9.61 -9.67
N PHE A 148 7.08 10.58 -8.94
CA PHE A 148 5.86 10.43 -8.15
C PHE A 148 4.67 9.92 -8.96
N PRO A 149 4.36 10.41 -10.19
CA PRO A 149 3.23 9.88 -10.95
C PRO A 149 3.35 8.38 -11.27
N LYS A 150 4.57 7.89 -11.51
CA LYS A 150 4.78 6.47 -11.79
C LYS A 150 4.58 5.65 -10.52
N SER A 151 5.20 6.09 -9.42
CA SER A 151 5.07 5.41 -8.13
C SER A 151 3.61 5.43 -7.63
N TRP A 152 2.89 6.53 -7.84
CA TRP A 152 1.47 6.65 -7.52
C TRP A 152 0.65 5.62 -8.29
N ALA A 153 0.80 5.56 -9.62
CA ALA A 153 0.12 4.57 -10.44
C ALA A 153 0.46 3.14 -10.00
N SER A 154 1.74 2.85 -9.73
CA SER A 154 2.18 1.52 -9.26
C SER A 154 1.60 1.14 -7.90
N ASN A 155 1.44 2.07 -6.96
CA ASN A 155 0.92 1.79 -5.61
C ASN A 155 -0.60 1.95 -5.49
N THR A 156 -1.29 2.34 -6.56
CA THR A 156 -2.75 2.41 -6.64
C THR A 156 -3.27 1.41 -7.68
N ILE A 157 -3.54 1.86 -8.90
CA ILE A 157 -4.11 1.07 -10.01
C ILE A 157 -3.25 -0.13 -10.40
N GLY A 158 -1.92 -0.03 -10.26
CA GLY A 158 -0.98 -1.11 -10.60
C GLY A 158 -1.02 -2.30 -9.65
N GLN A 159 -1.75 -2.21 -8.53
CA GLN A 159 -1.93 -3.32 -7.61
C GLN A 159 -2.98 -4.33 -8.09
N TYR A 160 -3.89 -3.94 -8.99
CA TYR A 160 -5.07 -4.71 -9.36
C TYR A 160 -4.79 -5.77 -10.43
N ASN A 161 -5.64 -6.80 -10.47
CA ASN A 161 -5.63 -7.84 -11.50
C ASN A 161 -7.03 -8.22 -12.02
N SER A 162 -8.10 -7.55 -11.57
CA SER A 162 -9.47 -7.87 -11.97
C SER A 162 -9.86 -7.25 -13.33
N SER A 163 -10.78 -7.90 -14.03
CA SER A 163 -11.34 -7.38 -15.29
C SER A 163 -12.04 -6.03 -15.12
N GLU A 164 -12.72 -5.85 -13.98
CA GLU A 164 -13.34 -4.58 -13.61
C GLU A 164 -12.32 -3.43 -13.54
N ALA A 165 -11.18 -3.64 -12.87
CA ALA A 165 -10.13 -2.63 -12.79
C ALA A 165 -9.50 -2.34 -14.17
N ALA A 166 -9.32 -3.37 -15.00
CA ALA A 166 -8.83 -3.23 -16.36
C ALA A 166 -9.79 -2.37 -17.21
N GLN A 167 -11.10 -2.60 -17.09
CA GLN A 167 -12.13 -1.83 -17.78
C GLN A 167 -12.10 -0.36 -17.35
N MET A 168 -12.01 -0.07 -16.05
CA MET A 168 -11.91 1.31 -15.55
C MET A 168 -10.71 2.08 -16.13
N VAL A 169 -9.55 1.42 -16.24
CA VAL A 169 -8.35 2.03 -16.86
C VAL A 169 -8.57 2.27 -18.35
N GLN A 170 -9.18 1.31 -19.05
CA GLN A 170 -9.47 1.43 -20.48
C GLN A 170 -10.47 2.56 -20.77
N ASP A 171 -11.53 2.66 -19.97
CA ASP A 171 -12.56 3.70 -20.09
C ASP A 171 -11.98 5.09 -19.84
N PHE A 172 -11.11 5.23 -18.84
CA PHE A 172 -10.40 6.48 -18.57
C PHE A 172 -9.54 6.91 -19.76
N LEU A 173 -8.78 5.99 -20.36
CA LEU A 173 -7.92 6.31 -21.51
C LEU A 173 -8.72 6.58 -22.78
N ASN A 174 -9.83 5.87 -23.01
CA ASN A 174 -10.69 6.04 -24.18
C ASN A 174 -11.49 7.36 -24.12
N SER A 175 -11.94 7.75 -22.93
CA SER A 175 -12.67 9.01 -22.73
C SER A 175 -11.77 10.25 -22.79
N ARG A 176 -10.44 10.08 -22.80
CA ARG A 176 -9.46 11.16 -22.85
C ARG A 176 -8.41 10.91 -23.96
N PRO A 177 -8.80 11.03 -25.24
CA PRO A 177 -7.89 10.80 -26.36
C PRO A 177 -6.66 11.74 -26.34
N ASP A 178 -6.83 12.96 -25.82
CA ASP A 178 -5.78 13.98 -25.71
C ASP A 178 -5.02 13.93 -24.36
N PHE A 179 -5.20 12.87 -23.56
CA PHE A 179 -4.49 12.72 -22.29
C PHE A 179 -2.98 12.74 -22.48
N ASN A 180 -2.26 13.36 -21.54
CA ASN A 180 -0.80 13.52 -21.62
C ASN A 180 -0.11 12.18 -21.95
N PRO A 181 0.61 12.06 -23.09
CA PRO A 181 1.20 10.80 -23.53
C PRO A 181 2.21 10.20 -22.53
N VAL A 182 2.93 11.04 -21.79
CA VAL A 182 3.88 10.60 -20.76
C VAL A 182 3.13 9.97 -19.59
N LEU A 183 2.04 10.58 -19.13
CA LEU A 183 1.22 10.02 -18.05
C LEU A 183 0.48 8.77 -18.48
N LYS A 184 -0.05 8.74 -19.72
CA LYS A 184 -0.61 7.52 -20.33
C LYS A 184 0.39 6.37 -20.28
N ASN A 185 1.64 6.61 -20.70
CA ASN A 185 2.68 5.58 -20.65
C ASN A 185 3.01 5.12 -19.23
N LYS A 186 2.96 6.01 -18.23
CA LYS A 186 3.13 5.63 -16.82
C LYS A 186 1.97 4.75 -16.31
N ILE A 187 0.72 5.08 -16.69
CA ILE A 187 -0.45 4.25 -16.39
C ILE A 187 -0.30 2.87 -17.02
N LEU A 188 0.00 2.80 -18.32
CA LEU A 188 0.18 1.54 -19.05
C LEU A 188 1.33 0.70 -18.47
N GLN A 189 2.44 1.34 -18.11
CA GLN A 189 3.56 0.65 -17.46
C GLN A 189 3.17 0.09 -16.07
N ALA A 190 2.43 0.86 -15.27
CA ALA A 190 1.97 0.39 -13.96
C ALA A 190 0.93 -0.73 -14.06
N THR A 191 0.17 -0.77 -15.15
CA THR A 191 -0.94 -1.71 -15.38
C THR A 191 -0.59 -2.85 -16.33
N ASP A 192 0.68 -3.06 -16.67
CA ASP A 192 1.12 -4.17 -17.54
C ASP A 192 0.70 -5.53 -16.96
N ASN A 193 0.94 -5.76 -15.66
CA ASN A 193 0.51 -6.99 -14.99
C ASN A 193 -1.01 -7.14 -14.95
N LEU A 194 -1.76 -6.05 -14.78
CA LEU A 194 -3.22 -6.04 -14.84
C LEU A 194 -3.70 -6.48 -16.22
N SER A 195 -3.13 -5.93 -17.30
CA SER A 195 -3.45 -6.31 -18.68
C SER A 195 -3.10 -7.77 -18.97
N ARG A 196 -1.94 -8.23 -18.52
CA ARG A 196 -1.49 -9.62 -18.69
C ARG A 196 -2.36 -10.60 -17.93
N ALA A 197 -2.82 -10.24 -16.74
CA ALA A 197 -3.73 -11.08 -15.95
C ALA A 197 -5.03 -11.38 -16.70
N GLN A 198 -5.56 -10.43 -17.47
CA GLN A 198 -6.79 -10.64 -18.25
C GLN A 198 -6.61 -11.74 -19.31
N LYS A 199 -5.42 -11.85 -19.90
CA LYS A 199 -5.11 -12.87 -20.93
C LYS A 199 -4.82 -14.26 -20.37
N ILE A 200 -4.58 -14.37 -19.06
CA ILE A 200 -4.25 -15.64 -18.38
C ILE A 200 -5.49 -16.24 -17.70
N LEU A 201 -6.42 -15.38 -17.26
CA LEU A 201 -7.63 -15.77 -16.54
C LEU A 201 -8.83 -16.05 -17.47
N GLU A 202 -8.67 -15.83 -18.78
CA GLU A 202 -9.53 -16.34 -19.86
C GLU A 202 -9.31 -17.84 -20.10
#